data_AF-A0A2G9QJF4-F1
#
_entry.id   AF-A0A2G9QJF4-F1
#
_cell.length_a   1.000
_cell.length_b   1.000
_cell.length_c   1.000
_cell.angle_alpha   90.00
_cell.angle_beta   90.00
_cell.angle_gamma   90.00
#
_symmetry.space_group_name_H-M   'P 1'
#
loop_
_entity.id
_entity.type
_entity.pdbx_description
1 polymer ?
#
loop_
_entity_poly.entity_id
_entity_poly.type
_entity_poly.pdbx_seq_one_letter_code
_entity_poly.pdbx_strand_id
1 'polypeptide(L)'
;MSVMEATYPTPPGSIAFPMIGTKNVTLSWGDPVNMTGVMKSYNITYWNSSSSIIAGPVRSDNTNVTLQNLMSGFNYTISVLTVGALGYKSTSVIGLVCTSKFLIL
;
A
#
# COMPACT_ATOMS: atom_id res chain seq x y z
N MET A 1 -3.21 19.29 32.72
CA MET A 1 -3.27 17.95 32.06
C MET A 1 -3.95 18.17 30.72
N SER A 2 -3.21 18.12 29.60
CA SER A 2 -3.81 18.25 28.26
C SER A 2 -4.19 16.86 27.77
N VAL A 3 -5.45 16.67 27.39
CA VAL A 3 -5.89 15.45 26.70
C VAL A 3 -5.43 15.55 25.25
N MET A 4 -4.68 14.57 24.75
CA MET A 4 -4.43 14.41 23.31
C MET A 4 -5.60 13.62 22.73
N GLU A 5 -6.60 14.32 22.19
CA GLU A 5 -7.68 13.71 21.40
C GLU A 5 -7.21 13.48 19.96
N ALA A 6 -7.48 12.29 19.42
CA ALA A 6 -7.23 11.94 18.03
C ALA A 6 -8.36 11.06 17.50
N THR A 7 -8.79 11.29 16.27
CA THR A 7 -9.78 10.46 15.59
C THR A 7 -9.10 9.34 14.81
N TYR A 8 -9.82 8.24 14.56
CA TYR A 8 -9.36 7.23 13.60
C TYR A 8 -9.22 7.84 12.20
N PRO A 9 -8.14 7.51 11.46
CA PRO A 9 -7.96 8.03 10.11
C PRO A 9 -8.94 7.36 9.14
N THR A 10 -9.24 8.06 8.04
CA THR A 10 -10.01 7.49 6.93
C THR A 10 -9.10 6.64 6.03
N PRO A 11 -9.67 5.65 5.31
CA PRO A 11 -8.90 4.84 4.36
C PRO A 11 -8.29 5.69 3.24
N PRO A 12 -7.18 5.23 2.63
CA PRO A 12 -6.69 5.84 1.40
C PRO A 12 -7.74 5.70 0.28
N GLY A 13 -7.56 6.45 -0.79
CA GLY A 13 -8.33 6.27 -2.02
C GLY A 13 -7.99 4.97 -2.74
N SER A 14 -8.66 4.74 -3.87
CA SER A 14 -8.42 3.57 -4.73
C SER A 14 -6.97 3.45 -5.17
N ILE A 15 -6.47 2.22 -5.24
CA ILE A 15 -5.11 1.91 -5.67
C ILE A 15 -5.04 1.87 -7.21
N ALA A 16 -3.98 2.43 -7.77
CA ALA A 16 -3.59 2.33 -9.18
C ALA A 16 -2.18 1.76 -9.31
N PHE A 17 -1.88 1.18 -10.48
CA PHE A 17 -0.59 0.54 -10.78
C PHE A 17 0.07 1.20 -12.00
N PRO A 18 0.66 2.40 -11.86
CA PRO A 18 1.26 3.13 -12.97
C PRO A 18 2.45 2.43 -13.63
N MET A 19 3.17 1.55 -12.92
CA MET A 19 4.29 0.80 -13.49
C MET A 19 4.30 -0.63 -12.98
N ILE A 20 4.35 -1.59 -13.90
CA ILE A 20 4.37 -3.02 -13.60
C ILE A 20 5.58 -3.64 -14.32
N GLY A 21 6.58 -4.04 -13.55
CA GLY A 21 7.75 -4.76 -14.05
C GLY A 21 7.66 -6.25 -13.76
N THR A 22 8.77 -6.95 -14.03
CA THR A 22 8.89 -8.39 -13.78
C THR A 22 9.20 -8.70 -12.31
N LYS A 23 9.89 -7.80 -11.60
CA LYS A 23 10.25 -7.96 -10.18
C LYS A 23 9.88 -6.77 -9.30
N ASN A 24 9.16 -5.80 -9.87
CA ASN A 24 8.75 -4.61 -9.15
C ASN A 24 7.39 -4.12 -9.65
N VAL A 25 6.70 -3.41 -8.77
CA VAL A 25 5.44 -2.72 -9.08
C VAL A 25 5.46 -1.38 -8.36
N THR A 26 5.23 -0.31 -9.12
CA THR A 26 4.90 1.00 -8.55
C THR A 26 3.39 1.09 -8.44
N LEU A 27 2.92 1.40 -7.23
CA LEU A 27 1.53 1.69 -6.95
C LEU A 27 1.37 3.12 -6.44
N SER A 28 0.20 3.68 -6.69
CA SER A 28 -0.25 4.96 -6.14
C SER A 28 -1.68 4.83 -5.61
N TRP A 29 -2.09 5.74 -4.74
CA TRP A 29 -3.45 5.79 -4.20
C TRP A 29 -3.92 7.22 -3.98
N GLY A 30 -5.22 7.41 -3.79
CA GLY A 30 -5.78 8.72 -3.43
C GLY A 30 -5.48 9.10 -1.98
N ASP A 31 -5.38 10.40 -1.69
CA ASP A 31 -5.26 10.89 -0.32
C ASP A 31 -6.56 10.59 0.48
N PRO A 32 -6.48 10.24 1.77
CA PRO A 32 -7.65 10.01 2.60
C PRO A 32 -8.54 11.25 2.73
N VAL A 33 -9.85 11.06 2.54
CA VAL A 33 -10.83 12.14 2.62
C VAL A 33 -10.84 12.77 4.02
N ASN A 34 -10.96 14.10 4.09
CA ASN A 34 -10.96 14.88 5.33
C ASN A 34 -9.67 14.76 6.18
N MET A 35 -8.53 14.43 5.56
CA MET A 35 -7.21 14.38 6.23
C MET A 35 -6.17 15.30 5.59
N THR A 36 -6.62 16.33 4.87
CA THR A 36 -5.74 17.35 4.29
C THR A 36 -5.09 18.18 5.39
N GLY A 37 -3.76 18.39 5.32
CA GLY A 37 -3.01 19.17 6.31
C GLY A 37 -2.72 18.44 7.64
N VAL A 38 -3.15 17.18 7.78
CA VAL A 38 -2.89 16.35 8.97
C VAL A 38 -1.71 15.41 8.69
N MET A 39 -0.82 15.25 9.68
CA MET A 39 0.26 14.26 9.60
C MET A 39 -0.31 12.85 9.49
N LYS A 40 0.12 12.13 8.45
CA LYS A 40 -0.30 10.76 8.15
C LYS A 40 0.81 10.05 7.38
N SER A 41 0.70 8.74 7.36
CA SER A 41 1.57 7.84 6.63
C SER A 41 0.76 6.63 6.19
N TYR A 42 1.36 5.74 5.41
CA TYR A 42 0.70 4.57 4.86
C TYR A 42 1.50 3.32 5.15
N ASN A 43 0.80 2.24 5.50
CA ASN A 43 1.37 0.91 5.60
C ASN A 43 0.86 0.05 4.44
N ILE A 44 1.78 -0.56 3.72
CA ILE A 44 1.52 -1.40 2.57
C ILE A 44 1.91 -2.84 2.89
N THR A 45 0.97 -3.76 2.84
CA THR A 45 1.24 -5.21 2.88
C THR A 45 0.88 -5.83 1.55
N TYR A 46 1.59 -6.88 1.17
CA TYR A 46 1.34 -7.56 -0.10
C TYR A 46 1.60 -9.05 0.04
N TRP A 47 0.78 -9.85 -0.63
CA TRP A 47 0.91 -11.29 -0.59
C TRP A 47 0.56 -11.96 -1.90
N ASN A 48 1.12 -13.13 -2.10
CA ASN A 48 0.79 -14.04 -3.18
C ASN A 48 0.30 -15.35 -2.56
N SER A 49 -0.96 -15.70 -2.83
CA SER A 49 -1.59 -16.92 -2.29
C SER A 49 -1.02 -18.21 -2.89
N SER A 50 -0.55 -18.18 -4.14
CA SER A 50 0.03 -19.34 -4.82
C SER A 50 1.39 -19.75 -4.26
N SER A 51 2.14 -18.82 -3.69
CA SER A 51 3.49 -19.04 -3.15
C SER A 51 3.58 -18.83 -1.64
N SER A 52 2.46 -18.58 -0.96
CA SER A 52 2.39 -18.27 0.48
C SER A 52 3.33 -17.15 0.93
N ILE A 53 3.69 -16.23 0.02
CA ILE A 53 4.54 -15.08 0.37
C ILE A 53 3.65 -14.00 0.93
N ILE A 54 3.98 -13.54 2.14
CA ILE A 54 3.41 -12.32 2.75
C ILE A 54 4.60 -11.42 3.05
N ALA A 55 4.52 -10.16 2.65
CA ALA A 55 5.57 -9.18 2.87
C ALA A 55 4.99 -7.80 3.26
N GLY A 56 5.84 -7.01 3.94
CA GLY A 56 5.48 -5.75 4.57
C GLY A 56 5.24 -5.86 6.08
N PRO A 57 4.81 -4.77 6.74
CA PRO A 57 4.41 -3.51 6.14
C PRO A 57 5.59 -2.70 5.60
N VAL A 58 5.48 -2.21 4.37
CA VAL A 58 6.32 -1.12 3.83
C VAL A 58 5.66 0.20 4.24
N ARG A 59 6.44 1.15 4.75
CA ARG A 59 5.93 2.47 5.14
C ARG A 59 6.20 3.50 4.05
N SER A 60 5.23 4.35 3.76
CA SER A 60 5.40 5.53 2.89
C SER A 60 4.72 6.74 3.51
N ASP A 61 5.36 7.90 3.45
CA ASP A 61 4.75 9.19 3.82
C ASP A 61 4.11 9.88 2.61
N ASN A 62 4.26 9.29 1.41
CA ASN A 62 3.66 9.75 0.16
C ASN A 62 2.50 8.84 -0.25
N THR A 63 1.72 9.27 -1.25
CA THR A 63 0.62 8.49 -1.84
C THR A 63 1.08 7.49 -2.93
N ASN A 64 2.34 7.06 -2.85
CA ASN A 64 2.93 6.08 -3.76
C ASN A 64 4.02 5.26 -3.06
N VAL A 65 4.33 4.10 -3.65
CA VAL A 65 5.51 3.30 -3.31
C VAL A 65 5.86 2.38 -4.48
N THR A 66 7.14 2.00 -4.57
CA THR A 66 7.60 0.92 -5.45
C THR A 66 7.96 -0.31 -4.63
N LEU A 67 7.20 -1.38 -4.79
CA LEU A 67 7.53 -2.69 -4.23
C LEU A 67 8.59 -3.35 -5.11
N GLN A 68 9.61 -3.91 -4.48
CA GLN A 68 10.76 -4.54 -5.13
C GLN A 68 10.81 -6.04 -4.79
N ASN A 69 11.70 -6.78 -5.47
CA ASN A 69 11.97 -8.20 -5.23
C ASN A 69 10.73 -9.10 -5.32
N LEU A 70 9.78 -8.74 -6.18
CA LEU A 70 8.64 -9.58 -6.51
C LEU A 70 9.04 -10.70 -7.47
N MET A 71 8.29 -11.79 -7.46
CA MET A 71 8.45 -12.87 -8.43
C MET A 71 7.71 -12.52 -9.72
N SER A 72 8.30 -12.90 -10.86
CA SER A 72 7.78 -12.59 -12.19
C SER A 72 6.63 -13.53 -12.60
N GLY A 73 5.57 -12.97 -13.19
CA GLY A 73 4.42 -13.74 -13.65
C GLY A 73 3.45 -14.17 -12.54
N PHE A 74 3.49 -13.52 -11.38
CA PHE A 74 2.73 -13.88 -10.19
C PHE A 74 1.70 -12.80 -9.83
N ASN A 75 0.55 -13.24 -9.31
CA ASN A 75 -0.52 -12.36 -8.83
C ASN A 75 -0.26 -11.93 -7.39
N TYR A 76 -0.29 -10.63 -7.13
CA TYR A 76 -0.18 -10.07 -5.80
C TYR A 76 -1.49 -9.40 -5.41
N THR A 77 -1.92 -9.68 -4.19
CA THR A 77 -2.91 -8.85 -3.49
C THR A 77 -2.16 -7.86 -2.63
N ILE A 78 -2.47 -6.58 -2.80
CA ILE A 78 -1.82 -5.48 -2.10
C ILE A 78 -2.88 -4.77 -1.26
N SER A 79 -2.54 -4.50 0.00
CA SER A 79 -3.36 -3.79 0.96
C SER A 79 -2.63 -2.52 1.39
N VAL A 80 -3.35 -1.39 1.37
CA VAL A 80 -2.84 -0.10 1.84
C VAL A 80 -3.81 0.43 2.89
N LEU A 81 -3.28 0.88 4.03
CA LEU A 81 -4.03 1.56 5.06
C LEU A 81 -3.34 2.86 5.48
N THR A 82 -4.13 3.82 5.97
CA THR A 82 -3.64 5.07 6.53
C THR A 82 -3.28 4.86 8.00
N VAL A 83 -2.16 5.42 8.42
CA VAL A 83 -1.72 5.54 9.81
C VAL A 83 -1.72 7.02 10.19
N GLY A 84 -2.60 7.38 11.12
CA GLY A 84 -2.76 8.74 11.65
C GLY A 84 -2.02 8.95 12.96
N ALA A 85 -2.43 9.98 13.70
CA ALA A 85 -1.90 10.30 15.02
C ALA A 85 -2.03 9.10 15.99
N LEU A 86 -1.10 9.01 16.95
CA LEU A 86 -1.04 7.93 17.94
C LEU A 86 -0.95 6.51 17.34
N GLY A 87 -0.66 6.38 16.05
CA GLY A 87 -0.58 5.10 15.36
C GLY A 87 -1.95 4.48 15.03
N TYR A 88 -3.04 5.23 15.13
CA TYR A 88 -4.37 4.78 14.73
C TYR A 88 -4.40 4.44 13.25
N LYS A 89 -5.14 3.37 12.92
CA LYS A 89 -5.18 2.79 11.58
C LYS A 89 -6.59 2.81 11.03
N SER A 90 -6.71 3.09 9.74
CA SER A 90 -7.96 2.97 9.02
C SER A 90 -8.25 1.51 8.67
N THR A 91 -9.41 1.26 8.05
CA THR A 91 -9.55 0.06 7.21
C THR A 91 -8.66 0.14 5.97
N SER A 92 -8.39 -1.01 5.36
CA SER A 92 -7.53 -1.11 4.18
C SER A 92 -8.31 -0.99 2.87
N VAL A 93 -7.65 -0.46 1.84
CA VAL A 93 -8.05 -0.63 0.44
C VAL A 93 -7.20 -1.72 -0.19
N ILE A 94 -7.82 -2.53 -1.07
CA ILE A 94 -7.19 -3.66 -1.72
C ILE A 94 -7.02 -3.40 -3.22
N GLY A 95 -5.86 -3.80 -3.76
CA GLY A 95 -5.55 -3.80 -5.19
C GLY A 95 -4.96 -5.14 -5.61
N LEU A 96 -5.27 -5.57 -6.83
CA LEU A 96 -4.76 -6.80 -7.42
C LEU A 96 -3.89 -6.46 -8.62
N VAL A 97 -2.70 -7.07 -8.69
CA VAL A 97 -1.76 -6.84 -9.79
C VAL A 97 -1.03 -8.12 -10.16
N CYS A 98 -0.73 -8.29 -11.44
CA CYS A 98 0.09 -9.39 -11.95
C CYS A 98 1.43 -8.82 -12.38
N THR A 99 2.55 -9.35 -11.87
CA THR A 99 3.87 -8.94 -12.39
C THR A 99 4.07 -9.43 -13.82
N SER A 100 4.79 -8.65 -14.62
CA SER A 100 5.11 -9.02 -16.00
C SER A 100 5.92 -10.33 -16.03
N LYS A 101 5.72 -11.15 -17.07
CA LYS A 101 6.50 -12.38 -17.27
C LYS A 101 7.86 -12.04 -17.87
N PHE A 102 8.93 -12.61 -17.33
CA PHE A 102 10.23 -12.61 -17.96
C PHE A 102 10.21 -13.66 -19.09
N LEU A 103 10.24 -13.22 -20.35
CA LEU A 103 10.36 -14.09 -21.51
C LEU A 103 11.85 -14.20 -21.87
N ILE A 104 12.36 -15.43 -22.00
CA ILE A 104 13.66 -15.70 -22.61
C ILE A 104 13.37 -15.85 -24.11
N LEU A 105 13.93 -14.98 -24.95
CA LEU A 105 13.95 -15.12 -26.40
C LEU A 105 15.07 -16.08 -26.82
#